data_AF-A0A834L7Z3-F1
#
_entry.id   AF-A0A834L7Z3-F1
#
_cell.length_a   1.000
_cell.length_b   1.000
_cell.length_c   1.000
_cell.angle_alpha   90.00
_cell.angle_beta   90.00
_cell.angle_gamma   90.00
#
_symmetry.space_group_name_H-M   'P 1'
#
loop_
_entity.id
_entity.type
_entity.pdbx_description
1 polymer ?
#
loop_
_entity_poly.entity_id
_entity_poly.type
_entity_poly.pdbx_seq_one_letter_code
_entity_poly.pdbx_strand_id
1 'polypeptide(L)'
;MPASLQFHGVTTSTPPNAPLQISNSSRHAPSISVASNRLKFSGSAAALCRLYGRSGAVPKVCCKKEVFKDVVEGRGREVGKVEEELTCVMKFGGSSVGSAERMREVADLILGIPEENPVIVLSAMGKTTNHLLLAGEKVLSCGDLNMSKIDELTFIKELHLRTVQELGVDTSVVSAHLEELEQLLKGIARIKELTLRTRDYLVSFGECMSTRIFAAYLNKIGAKARQYDAFDIGFITTDDFTSADILEATYPAVAKRLHGDWISDPAIPVVTGFLGKGWKSCAVTTFGRGGSDLTATTIGKALGLREIQVWKDVDGVLTCDPSIHPLAEPVPFLTFEEAAELAYFGAQVLHPQSMRPAREGEIPVRVKNSYNPKAPGTLITKSRDMSKAVLTSIVLKQNVTMLDIVSTRMLGQFGFLAKVFSTFEDLGISVDVVATSEELDHVVEELKKIAVVNLLQHRSIISLIGNVQRSSLILEKVFNVLRTKGVNVQMISQGASKVNISLVVNDDEAERCVKALHFSFFESGDLSETDLDDGFGNGKVSAFKVESR
;
A
#
# COMPACT_ATOMS: atom_id res chain seq x y z
N MET A 1 5.61 -59.37 -1.32
CA MET A 1 6.78 -58.96 -2.12
C MET A 1 6.47 -57.63 -2.80
N PRO A 2 7.10 -56.53 -2.39
CA PRO A 2 7.31 -55.37 -3.25
C PRO A 2 8.79 -55.27 -3.65
N ALA A 3 9.06 -55.13 -4.94
CA ALA A 3 10.35 -54.73 -5.54
C ALA A 3 10.14 -53.28 -6.05
N SER A 4 10.81 -52.24 -5.54
CA SER A 4 12.22 -51.81 -5.76
C SER A 4 12.45 -51.40 -7.22
N LEU A 5 13.11 -50.31 -7.65
CA LEU A 5 14.03 -49.26 -7.16
C LEU A 5 13.99 -48.12 -8.26
N GLN A 6 14.52 -46.90 -8.17
CA GLN A 6 15.92 -46.50 -7.90
C GLN A 6 16.07 -44.96 -8.00
N PHE A 7 16.80 -44.32 -7.08
CA PHE A 7 17.52 -43.05 -7.32
C PHE A 7 18.92 -43.16 -6.68
N HIS A 8 19.95 -42.80 -7.45
CA HIS A 8 21.36 -42.76 -7.02
C HIS A 8 21.71 -41.38 -6.45
N GLY A 9 22.51 -41.37 -5.39
CA GLY A 9 22.99 -40.17 -4.71
C GLY A 9 24.37 -39.69 -5.15
N VAL A 10 24.77 -38.54 -4.60
CA VAL A 10 26.16 -38.14 -4.40
C VAL A 10 26.29 -37.53 -2.99
N THR A 11 27.24 -38.06 -2.24
CA THR A 11 27.64 -37.78 -0.86
C THR A 11 28.39 -36.46 -0.71
N THR A 12 28.17 -35.74 0.39
CA THR A 12 29.11 -34.70 0.87
C THR A 12 29.55 -35.00 2.30
N SER A 13 30.87 -34.99 2.48
CA SER A 13 31.60 -35.27 3.72
C SER A 13 31.85 -33.99 4.52
N THR A 14 31.55 -34.01 5.82
CA THR A 14 31.95 -33.02 6.82
C THR A 14 33.39 -33.22 7.30
N PRO A 15 34.18 -32.16 7.55
CA PRO A 15 35.40 -32.24 8.36
C PRO A 15 35.19 -31.73 9.81
N PRO A 16 36.09 -32.08 10.76
CA PRO A 16 35.85 -31.94 12.20
C PRO A 16 36.41 -30.66 12.84
N ASN A 17 35.86 -30.34 14.01
CA ASN A 17 36.26 -29.27 14.94
C ASN A 17 37.66 -29.47 15.55
N ALA A 18 38.41 -28.37 15.72
CA ALA A 18 39.34 -28.14 16.84
C ALA A 18 39.61 -26.62 17.05
N PRO A 19 39.96 -26.17 18.27
CA PRO A 19 39.70 -24.81 18.78
C PRO A 19 40.93 -23.90 18.73
N LEU A 20 40.75 -22.58 18.70
CA LEU A 20 41.85 -21.61 18.91
C LEU A 20 41.46 -20.42 19.79
N GLN A 21 42.40 -20.13 20.69
CA GLN A 21 42.39 -19.16 21.77
C GLN A 21 42.36 -17.70 21.29
N ILE A 22 41.72 -16.85 22.08
CA ILE A 22 41.82 -15.39 21.99
C ILE A 22 43.03 -14.94 22.82
N SER A 23 44.03 -14.35 22.16
CA SER A 23 45.11 -13.61 22.80
C SER A 23 45.00 -12.12 22.47
N ASN A 24 45.04 -11.30 23.52
CA ASN A 24 45.18 -9.85 23.44
C ASN A 24 46.54 -9.49 22.85
N SER A 25 46.57 -8.62 21.84
CA SER A 25 47.72 -7.74 21.62
C SER A 25 47.34 -6.42 20.96
N SER A 26 47.88 -5.37 21.57
CA SER A 26 47.87 -3.97 21.19
C SER A 26 48.68 -3.68 19.93
N ARG A 27 48.25 -2.71 19.12
CA ARG A 27 48.98 -1.47 18.72
C ARG A 27 48.71 -1.01 17.28
N HIS A 28 48.65 0.32 17.17
CA HIS A 28 48.98 1.19 16.04
C HIS A 28 48.03 1.29 14.84
N ALA A 29 47.22 2.35 14.88
CA ALA A 29 46.68 3.04 13.72
C ALA A 29 47.72 4.02 13.13
N PRO A 30 47.89 4.10 11.80
CA PRO A 30 48.49 5.26 11.16
C PRO A 30 47.40 6.23 10.69
N SER A 31 47.59 7.49 11.06
CA SER A 31 46.90 8.67 10.55
C SER A 31 47.19 8.90 9.08
N ILE A 32 46.15 9.03 8.25
CA ILE A 32 46.26 9.58 6.89
C ILE A 32 45.61 10.97 6.88
N SER A 33 46.47 11.96 6.63
CA SER A 33 46.16 13.36 6.39
C SER A 33 45.45 13.54 5.05
N VAL A 34 44.27 14.15 5.04
CA VAL A 34 43.65 14.67 3.81
C VAL A 34 43.97 16.15 3.70
N ALA A 35 44.71 16.47 2.64
CA ALA A 35 45.14 17.81 2.28
C ALA A 35 43.94 18.69 1.89
N SER A 36 44.01 19.93 2.37
CA SER A 36 43.17 21.05 1.98
C SER A 36 43.35 21.37 0.48
N ASN A 37 42.28 21.28 -0.30
CA ASN A 37 42.22 21.95 -1.59
C ASN A 37 41.27 23.15 -1.53
N ARG A 38 41.91 24.33 -1.58
CA ARG A 38 41.27 25.64 -1.78
C ARG A 38 40.68 25.69 -3.18
N LEU A 39 39.37 25.84 -3.29
CA LEU A 39 38.73 26.33 -4.49
C LEU A 39 38.62 27.86 -4.41
N LYS A 40 39.32 28.53 -5.33
CA LYS A 40 39.22 29.96 -5.61
C LYS A 40 37.92 30.21 -6.38
N PHE A 41 37.06 31.07 -5.85
CA PHE A 41 36.06 31.78 -6.66
C PHE A 41 36.49 33.24 -6.80
N SER A 42 36.92 33.61 -8.02
CA SER A 42 36.75 34.95 -8.56
C SER A 42 35.24 35.17 -8.72
N GLY A 43 34.60 36.24 -8.24
CA GLY A 43 35.01 37.63 -8.34
C GLY A 43 34.08 38.31 -9.35
N SER A 44 32.95 38.83 -8.88
CA SER A 44 32.37 40.09 -9.37
C SER A 44 31.31 40.55 -8.37
N ALA A 45 31.68 41.55 -7.57
CA ALA A 45 30.76 42.41 -6.85
C ALA A 45 31.11 43.84 -7.26
N ALA A 46 30.11 44.57 -7.73
CA ALA A 46 30.08 46.02 -7.77
C ALA A 46 28.61 46.42 -7.63
N ALA A 47 28.20 47.43 -6.89
CA ALA A 47 28.77 48.28 -5.85
C ALA A 47 27.57 49.12 -5.32
N LEU A 48 27.83 49.98 -4.32
CA LEU A 48 26.94 50.94 -3.62
C LEU A 48 26.28 50.35 -2.36
N CYS A 49 26.44 50.92 -1.16
CA CYS A 49 27.07 52.16 -0.77
C CYS A 49 27.48 52.09 0.71
N ARG A 50 28.52 52.85 1.06
CA ARG A 50 29.09 53.03 2.40
C ARG A 50 28.08 53.71 3.33
N LEU A 51 28.12 53.37 4.62
CA LEU A 51 28.28 54.32 5.73
C LEU A 51 28.71 53.56 7.01
N TYR A 52 29.84 54.01 7.57
CA TYR A 52 30.44 53.57 8.83
C TYR A 52 29.71 54.19 10.03
N GLY A 53 29.69 53.51 11.19
CA GLY A 53 29.40 54.22 12.44
C GLY A 53 29.13 53.41 13.72
N ARG A 54 30.16 52.76 14.25
CA ARG A 54 30.47 52.54 15.69
C ARG A 54 29.41 51.96 16.67
N SER A 55 29.84 50.84 17.25
CA SER A 55 29.99 50.59 18.70
C SER A 55 28.86 49.89 19.46
N GLY A 56 29.20 48.68 19.94
CA GLY A 56 28.90 48.28 21.31
C GLY A 56 27.72 47.33 21.51
N ALA A 57 28.00 46.29 22.29
CA ALA A 57 27.06 45.43 23.01
C ALA A 57 26.45 44.23 22.25
N VAL A 58 26.88 43.06 22.71
CA VAL A 58 26.28 41.74 22.50
C VAL A 58 24.81 41.74 22.94
N PRO A 59 23.86 41.21 22.14
CA PRO A 59 22.57 40.81 22.67
C PRO A 59 22.36 39.28 22.60
N LYS A 60 21.98 38.75 23.76
CA LYS A 60 21.29 37.46 23.95
C LYS A 60 20.16 37.28 22.94
N VAL A 61 20.13 36.12 22.30
CA VAL A 61 18.97 35.65 21.53
C VAL A 61 17.86 35.29 22.51
N CYS A 62 16.78 36.07 22.50
CA CYS A 62 15.51 35.72 23.12
C CYS A 62 14.44 35.86 22.04
N CYS A 63 13.97 34.74 21.49
CA CYS A 63 12.93 34.74 20.46
C CYS A 63 11.58 35.11 21.10
N LYS A 64 11.05 36.29 20.75
CA LYS A 64 9.63 36.59 20.90
C LYS A 64 8.94 36.44 19.55
N LYS A 65 7.81 35.74 19.57
CA LYS A 65 6.85 35.60 18.46
C LYS A 65 6.36 36.97 18.03
N GLU A 66 6.49 37.30 16.75
CA GLU A 66 5.67 38.34 16.11
C GLU A 66 4.62 37.69 15.22
N VAL A 67 3.38 38.13 15.44
CA VAL A 67 2.17 37.76 14.73
C VAL A 67 2.00 38.80 13.62
N PHE A 68 2.06 38.39 12.35
CA PHE A 68 1.61 39.23 11.25
C PHE A 68 0.10 39.06 11.08
N LYS A 69 -0.64 40.10 11.46
CA LYS A 69 -2.01 40.38 11.02
C LYS A 69 -1.88 41.25 9.77
N ASP A 70 -2.31 40.75 8.62
CA ASP A 70 -2.63 41.62 7.49
C ASP A 70 -4.12 41.60 7.18
N VAL A 71 -4.57 42.77 6.79
CA VAL A 71 -5.91 43.34 6.86
C VAL A 71 -6.80 42.81 5.74
N VAL A 72 -8.03 42.46 6.11
CA VAL A 72 -9.13 42.13 5.20
C VAL A 72 -9.69 43.44 4.65
N GLU A 73 -9.46 43.71 3.36
CA GLU A 73 -10.34 44.56 2.56
C GLU A 73 -10.96 43.72 1.44
N GLY A 74 -12.28 43.59 1.52
CA GLY A 74 -13.08 42.86 0.55
C GLY A 74 -13.03 43.51 -0.83
N ARG A 75 -12.56 42.74 -1.81
CA ARG A 75 -12.99 42.88 -3.20
C ARG A 75 -13.78 41.64 -3.56
N GLY A 76 -14.98 41.86 -4.11
CA GLY A 76 -15.91 40.82 -4.51
C GLY A 76 -15.19 39.77 -5.36
N ARG A 77 -15.43 38.50 -5.02
CA ARG A 77 -15.09 37.37 -5.88
C ARG A 77 -15.82 37.58 -7.20
N GLU A 78 -15.07 37.92 -8.24
CA GLU A 78 -15.49 37.65 -9.60
C GLU A 78 -15.73 36.15 -9.73
N VAL A 79 -16.98 35.80 -10.00
CA VAL A 79 -17.41 34.45 -10.38
C VAL A 79 -16.94 34.25 -11.82
N GLY A 80 -15.74 33.69 -12.00
CA GLY A 80 -15.18 33.45 -13.34
C GLY A 80 -13.72 32.98 -13.32
N LYS A 81 -13.41 31.86 -12.65
CA LYS A 81 -12.07 31.26 -12.68
C LYS A 81 -11.99 29.77 -12.31
N VAL A 82 -13.10 29.04 -12.39
CA VAL A 82 -13.15 27.61 -11.98
C VAL A 82 -12.61 26.68 -13.08
N GLU A 83 -12.48 27.14 -14.32
CA GLU A 83 -12.13 26.30 -15.47
C GLU A 83 -10.63 25.95 -15.62
N GLU A 84 -9.73 26.55 -14.83
CA GLU A 84 -8.28 26.52 -15.11
C GLU A 84 -7.40 25.72 -14.13
N GLU A 85 -7.94 25.13 -13.05
CA GLU A 85 -7.13 24.41 -12.05
C GLU A 85 -7.33 22.90 -12.13
N LEU A 86 -6.27 22.13 -11.81
CA LEU A 86 -6.36 20.68 -11.63
C LEU A 86 -7.30 20.38 -10.46
N THR A 87 -8.25 19.47 -10.64
CA THR A 87 -9.36 19.29 -9.69
C THR A 87 -9.24 18.03 -8.83
N CYS A 88 -8.77 16.93 -9.43
CA CYS A 88 -8.67 15.63 -8.78
C CYS A 88 -7.55 14.76 -9.40
N VAL A 89 -7.25 13.64 -8.74
CA VAL A 89 -6.43 12.57 -9.30
C VAL A 89 -7.32 11.38 -9.64
N MET A 90 -7.21 10.82 -10.84
CA MET A 90 -7.90 9.59 -11.23
C MET A 90 -6.88 8.48 -11.45
N LYS A 91 -6.93 7.45 -10.59
CA LYS A 91 -6.07 6.28 -10.70
C LYS A 91 -6.81 5.11 -11.30
N PHE A 92 -6.23 4.47 -12.32
CA PHE A 92 -6.76 3.26 -12.95
C PHE A 92 -5.82 2.08 -12.74
N GLY A 93 -6.39 0.95 -12.30
CA GLY A 93 -5.65 -0.30 -12.10
C GLY A 93 -5.35 -1.03 -13.42
N GLY A 94 -4.52 -2.09 -13.35
CA GLY A 94 -4.09 -2.81 -14.56
C GLY A 94 -5.24 -3.46 -15.34
N SER A 95 -6.31 -3.92 -14.66
CA SER A 95 -7.52 -4.45 -15.31
C SER A 95 -8.33 -3.35 -16.02
N SER A 96 -8.26 -2.10 -15.57
CA SER A 96 -8.89 -0.95 -16.22
C SER A 96 -8.18 -0.50 -17.49
N VAL A 97 -6.93 -0.91 -17.70
CA VAL A 97 -6.14 -0.57 -18.90
C VAL A 97 -5.55 -1.82 -19.55
N GLY A 98 -6.20 -2.97 -19.39
CA GLY A 98 -5.69 -4.27 -19.82
C GLY A 98 -5.78 -4.54 -21.33
N SER A 99 -6.52 -3.72 -22.08
CA SER A 99 -6.72 -3.84 -23.52
C SER A 99 -7.00 -2.46 -24.14
N ALA A 100 -6.99 -2.38 -25.48
CA ALA A 100 -7.39 -1.17 -26.19
C ALA A 100 -8.84 -0.78 -25.86
N GLU A 101 -9.76 -1.73 -25.86
CA GLU A 101 -11.17 -1.51 -25.49
C GLU A 101 -11.31 -0.85 -24.11
N ARG A 102 -10.64 -1.41 -23.09
CA ARG A 102 -10.65 -0.84 -21.74
C ARG A 102 -10.03 0.56 -21.69
N MET A 103 -8.97 0.80 -22.46
CA MET A 103 -8.42 2.16 -22.61
C MET A 103 -9.41 3.13 -23.28
N ARG A 104 -10.22 2.70 -24.26
CA ARG A 104 -11.28 3.56 -24.82
C ARG A 104 -12.30 3.93 -23.76
N GLU A 105 -12.76 2.96 -22.97
CA GLU A 105 -13.72 3.21 -21.88
C GLU A 105 -13.16 4.19 -20.83
N VAL A 106 -11.86 4.06 -20.47
CA VAL A 106 -11.20 5.00 -19.56
C VAL A 106 -11.12 6.40 -20.16
N ALA A 107 -10.82 6.53 -21.45
CA ALA A 107 -10.81 7.81 -22.13
C ALA A 107 -12.21 8.44 -22.18
N ASP A 108 -13.24 7.67 -22.53
CA ASP A 108 -14.64 8.11 -22.55
C ASP A 108 -15.10 8.57 -21.16
N LEU A 109 -14.67 7.89 -20.10
CA LEU A 109 -14.94 8.27 -18.73
C LEU A 109 -14.28 9.60 -18.35
N ILE A 110 -13.01 9.79 -18.68
CA ILE A 110 -12.28 11.04 -18.40
C ILE A 110 -12.92 12.21 -19.15
N LEU A 111 -13.23 12.02 -20.44
CA LEU A 111 -13.81 13.06 -21.29
C LEU A 111 -15.30 13.29 -21.03
N GLY A 112 -15.99 12.31 -20.45
CA GLY A 112 -17.40 12.39 -20.07
C GLY A 112 -17.67 13.25 -18.83
N ILE A 113 -16.63 13.74 -18.15
CA ILE A 113 -16.75 14.61 -16.97
C ILE A 113 -16.02 15.94 -17.26
N PRO A 114 -16.57 16.81 -18.14
CA PRO A 114 -15.86 17.99 -18.63
C PRO A 114 -15.59 19.05 -17.56
N GLU A 115 -16.26 18.98 -16.41
CA GLU A 115 -16.04 19.89 -15.28
C GLU A 115 -14.83 19.50 -14.42
N GLU A 116 -14.20 18.35 -14.69
CA GLU A 116 -13.00 17.90 -13.97
C GLU A 116 -11.76 18.07 -14.86
N ASN A 117 -10.68 18.59 -14.27
CA ASN A 117 -9.34 18.64 -14.86
C ASN A 117 -8.43 17.64 -14.11
N PRO A 118 -8.46 16.34 -14.45
CA PRO A 118 -7.80 15.33 -13.65
C PRO A 118 -6.31 15.16 -13.97
N VAL A 119 -5.53 14.79 -12.96
CA VAL A 119 -4.26 14.09 -13.14
C VAL A 119 -4.53 12.59 -13.22
N ILE A 120 -4.11 11.94 -14.30
CA ILE A 120 -4.32 10.51 -14.52
C ILE A 120 -3.10 9.73 -14.03
N VAL A 121 -3.32 8.69 -13.22
CA VAL A 121 -2.28 7.75 -12.78
C VAL A 121 -2.63 6.36 -13.27
N LEU A 122 -1.74 5.74 -14.06
CA LEU A 122 -1.98 4.41 -14.61
C LEU A 122 -1.03 3.36 -14.06
N SER A 123 -1.58 2.20 -13.76
CA SER A 123 -0.81 0.97 -13.58
C SER A 123 -0.39 0.37 -14.95
N ALA A 124 0.48 -0.64 -14.90
CA ALA A 124 0.83 -1.43 -16.07
C ALA A 124 -0.39 -2.18 -16.62
N MET A 125 -0.40 -2.50 -17.91
CA MET A 125 -1.53 -3.16 -18.56
C MET A 125 -1.74 -4.59 -18.03
N GLY A 126 -2.93 -4.90 -17.52
CA GLY A 126 -3.33 -6.24 -17.10
C GLY A 126 -2.33 -6.88 -16.12
N LYS A 127 -1.74 -8.02 -16.53
CA LYS A 127 -0.76 -8.77 -15.73
C LYS A 127 0.70 -8.49 -16.11
N THR A 128 0.98 -7.42 -16.88
CA THR A 128 2.32 -7.13 -17.43
C THR A 128 3.41 -7.08 -16.36
N THR A 129 3.18 -6.46 -15.19
CA THR A 129 4.17 -6.44 -14.10
C THR A 129 4.57 -7.84 -13.65
N ASN A 130 3.61 -8.76 -13.55
CA ASN A 130 3.90 -10.16 -13.17
C ASN A 130 4.69 -10.87 -14.27
N HIS A 131 4.32 -10.66 -15.54
CA HIS A 131 5.08 -11.22 -16.66
C HIS A 131 6.51 -10.65 -16.74
N LEU A 132 6.73 -9.37 -16.41
CA LEU A 132 8.07 -8.78 -16.33
C LEU A 132 8.93 -9.45 -15.26
N LEU A 133 8.38 -9.66 -14.06
CA LEU A 133 9.07 -10.37 -12.97
C LEU A 133 9.41 -11.81 -13.37
N LEU A 134 8.42 -12.55 -13.89
CA LEU A 134 8.60 -13.93 -14.33
C LEU A 134 9.60 -14.05 -15.49
N ALA A 135 9.60 -13.10 -16.44
CA ALA A 135 10.59 -13.05 -17.51
C ALA A 135 12.00 -12.89 -16.93
N GLY A 136 12.19 -11.97 -15.98
CA GLY A 136 13.46 -11.74 -15.28
C GLY A 136 13.96 -12.99 -14.54
N GLU A 137 13.08 -13.71 -13.86
CA GLU A 137 13.43 -14.95 -13.16
C GLU A 137 13.75 -16.09 -14.14
N LYS A 138 12.99 -16.23 -15.24
CA LYS A 138 13.23 -17.28 -16.24
C LYS A 138 14.56 -17.10 -16.98
N VAL A 139 14.96 -15.87 -17.32
CA VAL A 139 16.25 -15.63 -18.02
C VAL A 139 17.48 -15.97 -17.18
N LEU A 140 17.36 -16.00 -15.85
CA LEU A 140 18.45 -16.49 -15.00
C LEU A 140 18.72 -17.97 -15.28
N SER A 141 17.66 -18.77 -15.44
CA SER A 141 17.76 -20.22 -15.69
C SER A 141 18.09 -20.57 -17.15
N CYS A 142 17.64 -19.75 -18.10
CA CYS A 142 17.79 -19.99 -19.54
C CYS A 142 18.99 -19.18 -20.08
N GLY A 143 20.05 -19.82 -20.58
CA GLY A 143 21.14 -19.10 -21.28
C GLY A 143 20.66 -18.33 -22.53
N ASP A 144 21.53 -17.46 -23.08
CA ASP A 144 21.27 -16.52 -24.19
C ASP A 144 20.50 -17.08 -25.41
N LEU A 145 20.58 -18.38 -25.68
CA LEU A 145 20.12 -19.01 -26.92
C LEU A 145 18.58 -19.18 -27.04
N ASN A 146 17.78 -18.79 -26.03
CA ASN A 146 16.34 -19.03 -26.02
C ASN A 146 15.47 -17.79 -25.70
N MET A 147 15.97 -16.55 -25.88
CA MET A 147 15.18 -15.33 -25.58
C MET A 147 13.84 -15.25 -26.33
N SER A 148 13.78 -15.74 -27.56
CA SER A 148 12.56 -15.82 -28.38
C SER A 148 11.54 -16.86 -27.89
N LYS A 149 11.89 -17.69 -26.89
CA LYS A 149 11.01 -18.69 -26.26
C LYS A 149 10.53 -18.28 -24.87
N ILE A 150 10.80 -17.04 -24.45
CA ILE A 150 10.27 -16.55 -23.18
C ILE A 150 8.83 -16.11 -23.43
N ASP A 151 7.89 -16.98 -23.09
CA ASP A 151 6.46 -16.76 -23.28
C ASP A 151 5.99 -15.42 -22.68
N GLU A 152 6.55 -15.02 -21.54
CA GLU A 152 6.28 -13.74 -20.90
C GLU A 152 6.68 -12.55 -21.76
N LEU A 153 7.86 -12.57 -22.39
CA LEU A 153 8.32 -11.48 -23.25
C LEU A 153 7.46 -11.40 -24.51
N THR A 154 7.11 -12.56 -25.09
CA THR A 154 6.19 -12.64 -26.23
C THR A 154 4.82 -12.07 -25.88
N PHE A 155 4.26 -12.46 -24.74
CA PHE A 155 2.99 -11.93 -24.24
C PHE A 155 3.03 -10.40 -24.09
N ILE A 156 4.09 -9.86 -23.47
CA ILE A 156 4.24 -8.42 -23.28
C ILE A 156 4.30 -7.71 -24.63
N LYS A 157 5.11 -8.19 -25.57
CA LYS A 157 5.22 -7.59 -26.91
C LYS A 157 3.89 -7.62 -27.66
N GLU A 158 3.23 -8.77 -27.70
CA GLU A 158 1.96 -8.94 -28.40
C GLU A 158 0.88 -8.04 -27.81
N LEU A 159 0.75 -7.99 -26.47
CA LEU A 159 -0.24 -7.15 -25.80
C LEU A 159 -0.09 -5.67 -26.17
N HIS A 160 1.13 -5.13 -26.09
CA HIS A 160 1.35 -3.70 -26.33
C HIS A 160 1.25 -3.36 -27.83
N LEU A 161 1.81 -4.19 -28.71
CA LEU A 161 1.72 -3.97 -30.17
C LEU A 161 0.29 -4.06 -30.66
N ARG A 162 -0.47 -5.08 -30.22
CA ARG A 162 -1.89 -5.21 -30.55
C ARG A 162 -2.69 -4.01 -30.05
N THR A 163 -2.43 -3.56 -28.83
CA THR A 163 -3.15 -2.41 -28.25
C THR A 163 -2.89 -1.13 -29.03
N VAL A 164 -1.62 -0.86 -29.37
CA VAL A 164 -1.25 0.30 -30.19
C VAL A 164 -1.92 0.24 -31.56
N GLN A 165 -1.95 -0.93 -32.20
CA GLN A 165 -2.63 -1.15 -33.47
C GLN A 165 -4.15 -0.92 -33.38
N GLU A 166 -4.81 -1.48 -32.37
CA GLU A 166 -6.26 -1.36 -32.17
C GLU A 166 -6.70 0.07 -31.80
N LEU A 167 -5.87 0.82 -31.07
CA LEU A 167 -6.07 2.26 -30.82
C LEU A 167 -5.64 3.11 -32.04
N GLY A 168 -4.92 2.50 -32.99
CA GLY A 168 -4.29 3.11 -34.16
C GLY A 168 -3.32 4.23 -33.80
N VAL A 169 -2.58 4.05 -32.71
CA VAL A 169 -1.46 4.90 -32.30
C VAL A 169 -0.21 4.42 -33.05
N ASP A 170 0.80 5.27 -33.18
CA ASP A 170 2.07 4.89 -33.82
C ASP A 170 2.84 3.86 -32.97
N THR A 171 3.34 2.79 -33.59
CA THR A 171 4.12 1.74 -32.92
C THR A 171 5.38 2.26 -32.23
N SER A 172 5.97 3.35 -32.74
CA SER A 172 7.16 3.99 -32.15
C SER A 172 6.97 4.43 -30.70
N VAL A 173 5.73 4.60 -30.25
CA VAL A 173 5.39 4.91 -28.84
C VAL A 173 5.90 3.84 -27.88
N VAL A 174 5.99 2.58 -28.31
CA VAL A 174 6.43 1.45 -27.48
C VAL A 174 7.68 0.73 -28.01
N SER A 175 8.03 0.89 -29.29
CA SER A 175 9.15 0.16 -29.91
C SER A 175 10.46 0.29 -29.13
N ALA A 176 10.85 1.51 -28.75
CA ALA A 176 12.10 1.74 -28.01
C ALA A 176 12.11 1.03 -26.64
N HIS A 177 10.98 1.04 -25.93
CA HIS A 177 10.84 0.37 -24.63
C HIS A 177 10.86 -1.15 -24.76
N LEU A 178 10.26 -1.70 -25.81
CA LEU A 178 10.30 -3.15 -26.07
C LEU A 178 11.69 -3.62 -26.46
N GLU A 179 12.43 -2.83 -27.25
CA GLU A 179 13.83 -3.10 -27.59
C GLU A 179 14.73 -3.04 -26.37
N GLU A 180 14.58 -2.01 -25.53
CA GLU A 180 15.35 -1.86 -24.31
C GLU A 180 15.03 -2.95 -23.29
N LEU A 181 13.76 -3.34 -23.12
CA LEU A 181 13.36 -4.47 -22.29
C LEU A 181 14.05 -5.76 -22.74
N GLU A 182 14.09 -6.02 -24.04
CA GLU A 182 14.77 -7.19 -24.58
C GLU A 182 16.30 -7.13 -24.34
N GLN A 183 16.91 -5.96 -24.49
CA GLN A 183 18.33 -5.76 -24.18
C GLN A 183 18.64 -5.97 -22.70
N LEU A 184 17.79 -5.47 -21.81
CA LEU A 184 17.90 -5.66 -20.37
C LEU A 184 17.84 -7.15 -20.01
N LEU A 185 16.85 -7.88 -20.53
CA LEU A 185 16.70 -9.31 -20.31
C LEU A 185 17.90 -10.11 -20.86
N LYS A 186 18.47 -9.72 -22.01
CA LYS A 186 19.72 -10.30 -22.53
C LYS A 186 20.90 -10.03 -21.59
N GLY A 187 20.98 -8.83 -21.01
CA GLY A 187 21.98 -8.49 -20.01
C GLY A 187 21.89 -9.39 -18.77
N ILE A 188 20.68 -9.56 -18.23
CA ILE A 188 20.40 -10.44 -17.09
C ILE A 188 20.77 -11.90 -17.43
N ALA A 189 20.41 -12.37 -18.63
CA ALA A 189 20.71 -13.72 -19.09
C ALA A 189 22.22 -14.00 -19.17
N ARG A 190 23.02 -13.00 -19.57
CA ARG A 190 24.49 -13.11 -19.68
C ARG A 190 25.20 -13.05 -18.34
N ILE A 191 24.82 -12.09 -17.50
CA ILE A 191 25.46 -11.86 -16.20
C ILE A 191 25.05 -12.93 -15.20
N LYS A 192 23.85 -13.52 -15.37
CA LYS A 192 23.24 -14.48 -14.43
C LYS A 192 22.98 -13.88 -13.05
N GLU A 193 22.69 -12.58 -13.01
CA GLU A 193 22.33 -11.85 -11.80
C GLU A 193 21.10 -10.96 -12.05
N LEU A 194 20.17 -10.96 -11.09
CA LEU A 194 19.02 -10.06 -11.04
C LEU A 194 19.01 -9.36 -9.70
N THR A 195 19.68 -8.21 -9.62
CA THR A 195 19.69 -7.40 -8.39
C THR A 195 18.32 -6.76 -8.16
N LEU A 196 18.02 -6.36 -6.92
CA LEU A 196 16.79 -5.63 -6.60
C LEU A 196 16.65 -4.32 -7.41
N ARG A 197 17.77 -3.63 -7.66
CA ARG A 197 17.83 -2.46 -8.55
C ARG A 197 17.42 -2.79 -9.98
N THR A 198 17.97 -3.87 -10.52
CA THR A 198 17.63 -4.35 -11.87
C THR A 198 16.18 -4.79 -11.95
N ARG A 199 15.65 -5.41 -10.88
CA ARG A 199 14.25 -5.81 -10.77
C ARG A 199 13.31 -4.60 -10.81
N ASP A 200 13.61 -3.53 -10.08
CA ASP A 200 12.84 -2.27 -10.12
C ASP A 200 12.85 -1.65 -11.52
N TYR A 201 14.01 -1.62 -12.18
CA TYR A 201 14.10 -1.15 -13.56
C TYR A 201 13.27 -2.01 -14.51
N LEU A 202 13.36 -3.34 -14.38
CA LEU A 202 12.64 -4.29 -15.23
C LEU A 202 11.11 -4.12 -15.13
N VAL A 203 10.56 -3.92 -13.95
CA VAL A 203 9.10 -3.75 -13.79
C VAL A 203 8.60 -2.37 -14.21
N SER A 204 9.48 -1.36 -14.23
CA SER A 204 9.11 0.01 -14.62
C SER A 204 8.56 0.09 -16.05
N PHE A 205 9.04 -0.76 -16.96
CA PHE A 205 8.60 -0.83 -18.35
C PHE A 205 7.08 -0.97 -18.49
N GLY A 206 6.42 -1.66 -17.55
CA GLY A 206 4.97 -1.87 -17.62
C GLY A 206 4.16 -0.58 -17.59
N GLU A 207 4.46 0.31 -16.64
CA GLU A 207 3.76 1.60 -16.52
C GLU A 207 4.30 2.67 -17.49
N CYS A 208 5.59 2.61 -17.80
CA CYS A 208 6.18 3.48 -18.83
C CYS A 208 5.47 3.27 -20.19
N MET A 209 5.21 2.03 -20.58
CA MET A 209 4.49 1.74 -21.83
C MET A 209 2.99 2.06 -21.72
N SER A 210 2.31 1.70 -20.63
CA SER A 210 0.86 1.92 -20.51
C SER A 210 0.48 3.41 -20.58
N THR A 211 1.24 4.26 -19.89
CA THR A 211 1.01 5.72 -19.88
C THR A 211 1.30 6.37 -21.22
N ARG A 212 2.34 5.91 -21.94
CA ARG A 212 2.68 6.40 -23.28
C ARG A 212 1.62 6.04 -24.31
N ILE A 213 1.15 4.79 -24.31
CA ILE A 213 0.03 4.35 -25.17
C ILE A 213 -1.19 5.22 -24.90
N PHE A 214 -1.56 5.38 -23.63
CA PHE A 214 -2.79 6.08 -23.25
C PHE A 214 -2.74 7.58 -23.59
N ALA A 215 -1.63 8.26 -23.27
CA ALA A 215 -1.46 9.67 -23.62
C ALA A 215 -1.47 9.90 -25.14
N ALA A 216 -0.81 9.01 -25.91
CA ALA A 216 -0.83 9.10 -27.36
C ALA A 216 -2.23 8.86 -27.94
N TYR A 217 -3.00 7.95 -27.35
CA TYR A 217 -4.39 7.71 -27.73
C TYR A 217 -5.30 8.91 -27.43
N LEU A 218 -5.19 9.53 -26.25
CA LEU A 218 -5.92 10.76 -25.91
C LEU A 218 -5.64 11.86 -26.95
N ASN A 219 -4.37 12.10 -27.27
CA ASN A 219 -4.00 13.09 -28.28
C ASN A 219 -4.58 12.76 -29.67
N LYS A 220 -4.60 11.48 -30.05
CA LYS A 220 -5.18 11.02 -31.31
C LYS A 220 -6.67 11.32 -31.42
N ILE A 221 -7.42 11.22 -30.32
CA ILE A 221 -8.86 11.53 -30.30
C ILE A 221 -9.15 13.02 -30.02
N GLY A 222 -8.13 13.87 -30.04
CA GLY A 222 -8.26 15.33 -29.89
C GLY A 222 -8.20 15.85 -28.45
N ALA A 223 -8.01 14.97 -27.46
CA ALA A 223 -7.83 15.35 -26.07
C ALA A 223 -6.34 15.55 -25.76
N LYS A 224 -5.94 16.81 -25.58
CA LYS A 224 -4.53 17.14 -25.33
C LYS A 224 -4.04 16.52 -24.03
N ALA A 225 -3.06 15.65 -24.12
CA ALA A 225 -2.51 14.91 -22.98
C ALA A 225 -0.98 14.89 -23.01
N ARG A 226 -0.36 14.86 -21.83
CA ARG A 226 1.10 14.79 -21.68
C ARG A 226 1.48 13.63 -20.76
N GLN A 227 2.33 12.75 -21.26
CA GLN A 227 2.86 11.65 -20.46
C GLN A 227 3.97 12.12 -19.54
N TYR A 228 4.04 11.54 -18.34
CA TYR A 228 5.08 11.79 -17.35
C TYR A 228 5.55 10.50 -16.70
N ASP A 229 6.87 10.30 -16.68
CA ASP A 229 7.48 9.31 -15.82
C ASP A 229 7.65 9.91 -14.42
N ALA A 230 7.09 9.25 -13.40
CA ALA A 230 7.12 9.72 -12.02
C ALA A 230 8.55 10.04 -11.55
N PHE A 231 9.50 9.18 -11.92
CA PHE A 231 10.92 9.33 -11.60
C PHE A 231 11.60 10.56 -12.22
N ASP A 232 10.99 11.21 -13.22
CA ASP A 232 11.52 12.43 -13.84
C ASP A 232 10.81 13.72 -13.41
N ILE A 233 9.66 13.62 -12.73
CA ILE A 233 8.86 14.79 -12.32
C ILE A 233 8.93 15.12 -10.83
N GLY A 234 9.85 14.50 -10.10
CA GLY A 234 10.10 14.82 -8.70
C GLY A 234 9.57 13.81 -7.69
N PHE A 235 9.23 12.58 -8.10
CA PHE A 235 9.09 11.48 -7.13
C PHE A 235 10.46 11.04 -6.64
N ILE A 236 10.81 11.48 -5.44
CA ILE A 236 12.12 11.25 -4.81
C ILE A 236 11.94 10.23 -3.69
N THR A 237 12.76 9.18 -3.69
CA THR A 237 12.64 8.06 -2.77
C THR A 237 13.93 7.76 -2.03
N THR A 238 13.85 6.89 -1.01
CA THR A 238 15.01 6.12 -0.55
C THR A 238 15.51 5.19 -1.66
N ASP A 239 16.70 4.61 -1.47
CA ASP A 239 17.32 3.66 -2.41
C ASP A 239 17.02 2.19 -2.02
N ASP A 240 16.02 1.96 -1.18
CA ASP A 240 15.55 0.63 -0.77
C ASP A 240 14.65 0.03 -1.86
N PHE A 241 15.29 -0.51 -2.92
CA PHE A 241 14.60 -1.08 -4.07
C PHE A 241 13.53 -2.12 -3.66
N THR A 242 12.49 -2.26 -4.48
CA THR A 242 11.27 -3.07 -4.27
C THR A 242 10.25 -2.54 -3.26
N SER A 243 10.65 -1.61 -2.39
CA SER A 243 9.78 -1.03 -1.36
C SER A 243 10.27 0.36 -0.92
N ALA A 244 10.63 1.20 -1.88
CA ALA A 244 11.25 2.49 -1.60
C ALA A 244 10.24 3.46 -0.95
N ASP A 245 10.69 4.18 0.08
CA ASP A 245 9.87 5.18 0.77
C ASP A 245 9.96 6.53 0.05
N ILE A 246 8.81 7.22 -0.05
CA ILE A 246 8.72 8.58 -0.61
C ILE A 246 9.30 9.58 0.40
N LEU A 247 10.22 10.42 -0.06
CA LEU A 247 10.81 11.49 0.73
C LEU A 247 9.97 12.77 0.64
N GLU A 248 9.96 13.55 1.72
CA GLU A 248 9.21 14.83 1.82
C GLU A 248 9.53 15.83 0.71
N ALA A 249 10.75 15.79 0.14
CA ALA A 249 11.13 16.61 -1.01
C ALA A 249 10.26 16.37 -2.26
N THR A 250 9.55 15.24 -2.32
CA THR A 250 8.65 14.88 -3.42
C THR A 250 7.50 15.86 -3.58
N TYR A 251 6.82 16.24 -2.50
CA TYR A 251 5.61 17.06 -2.56
C TYR A 251 5.82 18.41 -3.26
N PRO A 252 6.80 19.25 -2.86
CA PRO A 252 7.04 20.51 -3.57
C PRO A 252 7.61 20.31 -4.98
N ALA A 253 8.38 19.24 -5.23
CA ALA A 253 8.97 18.97 -6.55
C ALA A 253 7.89 18.58 -7.59
N VAL A 254 7.03 17.63 -7.23
CA VAL A 254 5.88 17.20 -8.06
C VAL A 254 4.93 18.37 -8.29
N ALA A 255 4.61 19.14 -7.24
CA ALA A 255 3.73 20.30 -7.35
C ALA A 255 4.29 21.33 -8.34
N LYS A 256 5.56 21.70 -8.19
CA LYS A 256 6.23 22.64 -9.08
C LYS A 256 6.20 22.18 -10.54
N ARG A 257 6.46 20.89 -10.79
CA ARG A 257 6.51 20.34 -12.16
C ARG A 257 5.12 20.30 -12.80
N LEU A 258 4.14 19.70 -12.12
CA LEU A 258 2.79 19.53 -12.70
C LEU A 258 2.04 20.86 -12.83
N HIS A 259 2.06 21.73 -11.79
CA HIS A 259 1.43 23.06 -11.91
C HIS A 259 2.15 23.94 -12.94
N GLY A 260 3.48 23.93 -12.97
CA GLY A 260 4.24 24.76 -13.91
C GLY A 260 3.93 24.41 -15.37
N ASP A 261 3.88 23.11 -15.66
CA ASP A 261 3.55 22.61 -16.99
C ASP A 261 2.09 22.87 -17.37
N TRP A 262 1.16 22.72 -16.42
CA TRP A 262 -0.26 23.00 -16.62
C TRP A 262 -0.52 24.47 -16.93
N ILE A 263 0.10 25.39 -16.19
CA ILE A 263 -0.04 26.85 -16.43
C ILE A 263 0.56 27.25 -17.77
N SER A 264 1.70 26.66 -18.15
CA SER A 264 2.40 27.03 -19.39
C SER A 264 1.70 26.50 -20.63
N ASP A 265 1.19 25.27 -20.59
CA ASP A 265 0.60 24.59 -21.74
C ASP A 265 -0.35 23.47 -21.24
N PRO A 266 -1.62 23.82 -20.94
CA PRO A 266 -2.57 22.88 -20.35
C PRO A 266 -2.72 21.61 -21.19
N ALA A 267 -2.55 20.47 -20.53
CA ALA A 267 -2.66 19.14 -21.10
C ALA A 267 -2.94 18.15 -19.96
N ILE A 268 -3.81 17.17 -20.19
CA ILE A 268 -4.15 16.13 -19.20
C ILE A 268 -2.86 15.39 -18.81
N PRO A 269 -2.39 15.48 -17.55
CA PRO A 269 -1.18 14.78 -17.13
C PRO A 269 -1.46 13.28 -16.99
N VAL A 270 -0.69 12.45 -17.68
CA VAL A 270 -0.77 10.97 -17.59
C VAL A 270 0.53 10.46 -16.98
N VAL A 271 0.49 10.16 -15.69
CA VAL A 271 1.65 9.85 -14.85
C VAL A 271 1.76 8.34 -14.62
N THR A 272 2.98 7.80 -14.64
CA THR A 272 3.24 6.41 -14.21
C THR A 272 2.86 6.25 -12.74
N GLY A 273 2.18 5.16 -12.39
CA GLY A 273 2.06 4.70 -10.99
C GLY A 273 3.42 4.32 -10.39
N PHE A 274 3.40 3.60 -9.26
CA PHE A 274 4.39 2.65 -8.67
C PHE A 274 5.90 3.02 -8.62
N LEU A 275 6.34 4.09 -9.26
CA LEU A 275 7.72 4.37 -9.61
C LEU A 275 8.20 5.69 -9.01
N GLY A 276 9.47 5.73 -8.65
CA GLY A 276 10.16 6.92 -8.18
C GLY A 276 11.64 6.90 -8.54
N LYS A 277 12.38 7.88 -8.02
CA LYS A 277 13.81 8.03 -8.23
C LYS A 277 14.56 8.03 -6.91
N GLY A 278 15.47 7.07 -6.76
CA GLY A 278 16.32 6.95 -5.59
C GLY A 278 17.19 8.19 -5.39
N TRP A 279 17.18 8.75 -4.18
CA TRP A 279 17.85 9.99 -3.85
C TRP A 279 19.37 9.95 -4.08
N LYS A 280 20.03 8.84 -3.77
CA LYS A 280 21.49 8.71 -3.91
C LYS A 280 21.88 8.11 -5.24
N SER A 281 21.19 7.04 -5.65
CA SER A 281 21.54 6.28 -6.86
C SER A 281 21.05 6.94 -8.15
N CYS A 282 20.05 7.83 -8.05
CA CYS A 282 19.29 8.36 -9.18
C CYS A 282 18.64 7.27 -10.05
N ALA A 283 18.57 6.02 -9.56
CA ALA A 283 17.97 4.90 -10.26
C ALA A 283 16.45 4.92 -10.11
N VAL A 284 15.77 4.27 -11.05
CA VAL A 284 14.34 3.97 -10.92
C VAL A 284 14.14 3.06 -9.71
N THR A 285 13.21 3.42 -8.86
CA THR A 285 12.77 2.66 -7.69
C THR A 285 11.29 2.35 -7.79
N THR A 286 10.85 1.33 -7.05
CA THR A 286 9.43 0.98 -6.94
C THR A 286 8.92 1.09 -5.51
N PHE A 287 7.65 1.44 -5.34
CA PHE A 287 7.04 1.66 -4.02
C PHE A 287 6.55 0.40 -3.30
N GLY A 288 6.68 -0.77 -3.92
CA GLY A 288 6.10 -2.02 -3.41
C GLY A 288 4.57 -2.07 -3.52
N ARG A 289 3.93 -2.76 -2.56
CA ARG A 289 2.48 -3.06 -2.60
C ARG A 289 1.63 -1.78 -2.56
N GLY A 290 0.64 -1.71 -3.45
CA GLY A 290 -0.25 -0.55 -3.57
C GLY A 290 0.44 0.69 -4.15
N GLY A 291 1.58 0.55 -4.83
CA GLY A 291 2.39 1.69 -5.24
C GLY A 291 1.71 2.65 -6.21
N SER A 292 0.93 2.19 -7.19
CA SER A 292 0.18 3.12 -8.06
C SER A 292 -0.90 3.90 -7.29
N ASP A 293 -1.48 3.33 -6.23
CA ASP A 293 -2.39 4.07 -5.35
C ASP A 293 -1.59 5.11 -4.52
N LEU A 294 -0.37 4.76 -4.08
CA LEU A 294 0.53 5.67 -3.36
C LEU A 294 0.97 6.84 -4.24
N THR A 295 1.22 6.63 -5.53
CA THR A 295 1.46 7.71 -6.49
C THR A 295 0.28 8.67 -6.51
N ALA A 296 -0.95 8.15 -6.59
CA ALA A 296 -2.15 8.97 -6.70
C ALA A 296 -2.39 9.82 -5.44
N THR A 297 -2.25 9.23 -4.26
CA THR A 297 -2.40 9.98 -3.00
C THR A 297 -1.27 10.98 -2.77
N THR A 298 -0.04 10.66 -3.20
CA THR A 298 1.10 11.58 -3.18
C THR A 298 0.84 12.80 -4.05
N ILE A 299 0.35 12.61 -5.29
CA ILE A 299 -0.02 13.72 -6.18
C ILE A 299 -1.15 14.55 -5.56
N GLY A 300 -2.18 13.88 -5.01
CA GLY A 300 -3.27 14.54 -4.30
C GLY A 300 -2.76 15.48 -3.21
N LYS A 301 -1.88 14.98 -2.32
CA LYS A 301 -1.26 15.77 -1.25
C LYS A 301 -0.34 16.87 -1.79
N ALA A 302 0.47 16.58 -2.81
CA ALA A 302 1.39 17.55 -3.40
C ALA A 302 0.68 18.77 -4.00
N LEU A 303 -0.42 18.53 -4.70
CA LEU A 303 -1.20 19.56 -5.40
C LEU A 303 -2.33 20.16 -4.56
N GLY A 304 -2.64 19.59 -3.39
CA GLY A 304 -3.73 20.05 -2.53
C GLY A 304 -5.12 19.86 -3.14
N LEU A 305 -5.31 18.74 -3.86
CA LEU A 305 -6.52 18.49 -4.66
C LEU A 305 -7.72 18.15 -3.77
N ARG A 306 -8.93 18.39 -4.31
CA ARG A 306 -10.20 18.20 -3.59
C ARG A 306 -10.47 16.74 -3.22
N GLU A 307 -10.17 15.82 -4.13
CA GLU A 307 -10.31 14.38 -3.88
C GLU A 307 -9.36 13.55 -4.74
N ILE A 308 -9.08 12.33 -4.27
CA ILE A 308 -8.34 11.30 -5.00
C ILE A 308 -9.31 10.18 -5.36
N GLN A 309 -9.44 9.87 -6.64
CA GLN A 309 -10.32 8.80 -7.13
C GLN A 309 -9.51 7.56 -7.51
N VAL A 310 -9.91 6.41 -6.98
CA VAL A 310 -9.38 5.09 -7.36
C VAL A 310 -10.47 4.33 -8.09
N TRP A 311 -10.25 4.08 -9.38
CA TRP A 311 -11.19 3.40 -10.25
C TRP A 311 -10.92 1.90 -10.29
N LYS A 312 -11.96 1.12 -9.98
CA LYS A 312 -11.98 -0.34 -9.91
C LYS A 312 -13.10 -0.90 -10.82
N ASP A 313 -13.42 -2.17 -10.63
CA ASP A 313 -14.43 -2.96 -11.36
C ASP A 313 -15.71 -3.22 -10.53
N VAL A 314 -15.77 -2.73 -9.30
CA VAL A 314 -16.92 -2.83 -8.39
C VAL A 314 -17.33 -1.45 -7.88
N ASP A 315 -18.59 -1.31 -7.44
CA ASP A 315 -19.23 -0.06 -6.97
C ASP A 315 -18.71 0.42 -5.61
N GLY A 316 -17.39 0.57 -5.48
CA GLY A 316 -16.72 0.97 -4.26
C GLY A 316 -16.19 -0.21 -3.44
N VAL A 317 -16.22 -0.06 -2.13
CA VAL A 317 -15.95 -1.12 -1.15
C VAL A 317 -17.27 -1.75 -0.75
N LEU A 318 -17.32 -3.07 -0.67
CA LEU A 318 -18.53 -3.85 -0.44
C LEU A 318 -18.60 -4.39 0.99
N THR A 319 -19.80 -4.75 1.45
CA THR A 319 -20.07 -5.37 2.76
C THR A 319 -19.43 -6.75 2.92
N CYS A 320 -19.09 -7.43 1.82
CA CYS A 320 -18.19 -8.58 1.75
C CYS A 320 -17.70 -8.78 0.31
N ASP A 321 -16.91 -9.84 0.06
CA ASP A 321 -16.53 -10.21 -1.31
C ASP A 321 -17.77 -10.70 -2.11
N PRO A 322 -18.10 -10.10 -3.27
CA PRO A 322 -19.25 -10.47 -4.07
C PRO A 322 -19.12 -11.85 -4.73
N SER A 323 -17.90 -12.38 -4.85
CA SER A 323 -17.66 -13.75 -5.32
C SER A 323 -18.05 -14.80 -4.27
N ILE A 324 -18.00 -14.42 -2.99
CA ILE A 324 -18.45 -15.27 -1.88
C ILE A 324 -19.96 -15.14 -1.72
N HIS A 325 -20.49 -13.91 -1.65
CA HIS A 325 -21.92 -13.66 -1.45
C HIS A 325 -22.46 -12.62 -2.44
N PRO A 326 -23.34 -13.01 -3.39
CA PRO A 326 -23.80 -12.13 -4.46
C PRO A 326 -24.62 -10.90 -4.02
N LEU A 327 -25.21 -10.92 -2.82
CA LEU A 327 -25.98 -9.80 -2.27
C LEU A 327 -25.08 -8.80 -1.50
N ALA A 328 -23.77 -8.80 -1.75
CA ALA A 328 -22.86 -7.80 -1.18
C ALA A 328 -23.27 -6.39 -1.62
N GLU A 329 -23.41 -5.48 -0.67
CA GLU A 329 -23.89 -4.11 -0.90
C GLU A 329 -22.73 -3.10 -0.87
N PRO A 330 -22.80 -2.00 -1.64
CA PRO A 330 -21.85 -0.90 -1.54
C PRO A 330 -21.87 -0.22 -0.17
N VAL A 331 -20.70 -0.07 0.43
CA VAL A 331 -20.50 0.71 1.66
C VAL A 331 -20.23 2.18 1.25
N PRO A 332 -21.16 3.12 1.47
CA PRO A 332 -21.03 4.47 0.91
C PRO A 332 -19.92 5.31 1.56
N PHE A 333 -19.65 5.08 2.85
CA PHE A 333 -18.70 5.87 3.62
C PHE A 333 -17.81 4.97 4.48
N LEU A 334 -16.51 5.27 4.49
CA LEU A 334 -15.53 4.62 5.36
C LEU A 334 -14.65 5.66 6.03
N THR A 335 -14.11 5.31 7.19
CA THR A 335 -12.95 6.01 7.74
C THR A 335 -11.65 5.42 7.18
N PHE A 336 -10.55 6.19 7.23
CA PHE A 336 -9.22 5.66 6.88
C PHE A 336 -8.81 4.47 7.76
N GLU A 337 -9.27 4.41 9.02
CA GLU A 337 -9.00 3.29 9.92
C GLU A 337 -9.75 2.03 9.47
N GLU A 338 -11.05 2.14 9.17
CA GLU A 338 -11.83 1.03 8.60
C GLU A 338 -11.23 0.53 7.27
N ALA A 339 -10.88 1.45 6.37
CA ALA A 339 -10.29 1.08 5.08
C ALA A 339 -8.94 0.39 5.23
N ALA A 340 -8.11 0.80 6.20
CA ALA A 340 -6.81 0.19 6.45
C ALA A 340 -6.95 -1.25 6.97
N GLU A 341 -7.87 -1.48 7.90
CA GLU A 341 -8.16 -2.82 8.42
C GLU A 341 -8.73 -3.73 7.33
N LEU A 342 -9.69 -3.24 6.54
CA LEU A 342 -10.22 -3.97 5.38
C LEU A 342 -9.11 -4.42 4.43
N ALA A 343 -8.23 -3.50 4.05
CA ALA A 343 -7.13 -3.80 3.13
C ALA A 343 -6.12 -4.79 3.72
N TYR A 344 -5.85 -4.72 5.03
CA TYR A 344 -4.92 -5.64 5.70
C TYR A 344 -5.41 -7.10 5.64
N PHE A 345 -6.71 -7.34 5.84
CA PHE A 345 -7.29 -8.68 5.80
C PHE A 345 -7.65 -9.18 4.40
N GLY A 346 -7.32 -8.41 3.36
CA GLY A 346 -7.41 -8.86 1.97
C GLY A 346 -8.64 -8.38 1.21
N ALA A 347 -9.45 -7.48 1.79
CA ALA A 347 -10.44 -6.77 0.99
C ALA A 347 -9.72 -5.98 -0.11
N GLN A 348 -10.27 -6.02 -1.33
CA GLN A 348 -9.70 -5.29 -2.45
C GLN A 348 -9.97 -3.77 -2.32
N VAL A 349 -9.31 -3.12 -1.36
CA VAL A 349 -9.35 -1.67 -1.10
C VAL A 349 -7.97 -1.07 -1.41
N LEU A 350 -7.66 0.13 -0.93
CA LEU A 350 -6.33 0.73 -1.00
C LEU A 350 -5.44 0.15 0.10
N HIS A 351 -4.18 -0.14 -0.23
CA HIS A 351 -3.19 -0.56 0.76
C HIS A 351 -3.00 0.50 1.86
N PRO A 352 -2.82 0.14 3.15
CA PRO A 352 -2.67 1.14 4.23
C PRO A 352 -1.55 2.15 3.99
N GLN A 353 -0.43 1.70 3.41
CA GLN A 353 0.69 2.58 3.08
C GLN A 353 0.32 3.65 2.05
N SER A 354 -0.53 3.33 1.08
CA SER A 354 -0.94 4.27 0.04
C SER A 354 -1.91 5.32 0.55
N MET A 355 -2.64 5.06 1.65
CA MET A 355 -3.53 6.05 2.25
C MET A 355 -2.82 7.10 3.11
N ARG A 356 -1.54 6.90 3.48
CA ARG A 356 -0.81 7.83 4.36
C ARG A 356 -0.82 9.29 3.85
N PRO A 357 -0.47 9.59 2.59
CA PRO A 357 -0.47 10.97 2.10
C PRO A 357 -1.87 11.60 2.13
N ALA A 358 -2.90 10.83 1.77
CA ALA A 358 -4.29 11.30 1.80
C ALA A 358 -4.75 11.60 3.24
N ARG A 359 -4.39 10.73 4.20
CA ARG A 359 -4.72 10.91 5.62
C ARG A 359 -4.03 12.14 6.21
N GLU A 360 -2.75 12.36 5.89
CA GLU A 360 -1.97 13.51 6.37
C GLU A 360 -2.40 14.83 5.73
N GLY A 361 -2.76 14.80 4.44
CA GLY A 361 -3.30 15.96 3.72
C GLY A 361 -4.79 16.20 3.99
N GLU A 362 -5.44 15.34 4.77
CA GLU A 362 -6.89 15.32 5.00
C GLU A 362 -7.72 15.34 3.70
N ILE A 363 -7.22 14.65 2.66
CA ILE A 363 -7.83 14.58 1.33
C ILE A 363 -8.71 13.33 1.24
N PRO A 364 -10.02 13.45 0.95
CA PRO A 364 -10.88 12.30 0.74
C PRO A 364 -10.42 11.41 -0.40
N VAL A 365 -10.53 10.10 -0.20
CA VAL A 365 -10.28 9.10 -1.25
C VAL A 365 -11.61 8.47 -1.66
N ARG A 366 -11.92 8.44 -2.95
CA ARG A 366 -13.15 7.83 -3.47
C ARG A 366 -12.84 6.59 -4.29
N VAL A 367 -13.40 5.45 -3.91
CA VAL A 367 -13.33 4.21 -4.72
C VAL A 367 -14.54 4.17 -5.64
N LYS A 368 -14.33 4.15 -6.96
CA LYS A 368 -15.39 4.18 -7.98
C LYS A 368 -15.31 2.97 -8.92
N ASN A 369 -16.42 2.69 -9.62
CA ASN A 369 -16.47 1.65 -10.64
C ASN A 369 -16.32 2.22 -12.05
N SER A 370 -15.35 1.72 -12.81
CA SER A 370 -15.15 2.07 -14.22
C SER A 370 -16.30 1.61 -15.12
N TYR A 371 -17.03 0.55 -14.76
CA TYR A 371 -18.21 0.07 -15.50
C TYR A 371 -19.51 0.78 -15.13
N ASN A 372 -19.53 1.48 -13.98
CA ASN A 372 -20.69 2.24 -13.51
C ASN A 372 -20.25 3.62 -12.99
N PRO A 373 -19.82 4.56 -13.87
CA PRO A 373 -19.21 5.82 -13.44
C PRO A 373 -20.14 6.77 -12.67
N LYS A 374 -21.45 6.56 -12.81
CA LYS A 374 -22.51 7.33 -12.14
C LYS A 374 -22.75 6.88 -10.71
N ALA A 375 -22.32 5.68 -10.32
CA ALA A 375 -22.39 5.25 -8.94
C ALA A 375 -21.57 6.19 -8.04
N PRO A 376 -22.06 6.50 -6.82
CA PRO A 376 -21.34 7.36 -5.89
C PRO A 376 -20.01 6.73 -5.42
N GLY A 377 -19.95 5.39 -5.44
CA GLY A 377 -18.85 4.60 -4.91
C GLY A 377 -18.74 4.72 -3.39
N THR A 378 -17.53 4.52 -2.87
CA THR A 378 -17.22 4.64 -1.44
C THR A 378 -16.32 5.84 -1.19
N LEU A 379 -16.74 6.73 -0.29
CA LEU A 379 -15.93 7.86 0.16
C LEU A 379 -15.21 7.54 1.47
N ILE A 380 -13.88 7.54 1.44
CA ILE A 380 -12.99 7.31 2.58
C ILE A 380 -12.50 8.66 3.12
N THR A 381 -12.77 8.91 4.40
CA THR A 381 -12.43 10.18 5.06
C THR A 381 -11.83 9.95 6.45
N LYS A 382 -11.46 11.03 7.16
CA LYS A 382 -10.94 10.96 8.54
C LYS A 382 -12.00 10.46 9.54
N SER A 383 -13.25 10.85 9.33
CA SER A 383 -14.38 10.53 10.23
C SER A 383 -15.68 10.52 9.45
N ARG A 384 -16.62 9.66 9.85
CA ARG A 384 -17.99 9.61 9.33
C ARG A 384 -19.00 9.52 10.47
N ASP A 385 -20.28 9.70 10.17
CA ASP A 385 -21.34 9.42 11.14
C ASP A 385 -21.39 7.92 11.46
N MET A 386 -21.26 7.61 12.76
CA MET A 386 -21.28 6.24 13.30
C MET A 386 -22.59 5.93 14.04
N SER A 387 -23.56 6.86 14.10
CA SER A 387 -24.81 6.73 14.87
C SER A 387 -25.64 5.50 14.46
N LYS A 388 -25.65 5.17 13.17
CA LYS A 388 -26.37 4.01 12.61
C LYS A 388 -25.48 2.82 12.27
N ALA A 389 -24.15 2.99 12.36
CA ALA A 389 -23.21 1.95 11.96
C ALA A 389 -23.06 0.89 13.07
N VAL A 390 -23.36 -0.37 12.74
CA VAL A 390 -23.08 -1.53 13.60
C VAL A 390 -21.93 -2.33 13.00
N LEU A 391 -22.18 -3.01 11.88
CA LEU A 391 -21.16 -3.69 11.10
C LEU A 391 -21.02 -2.99 9.75
N THR A 392 -19.80 -2.83 9.30
CA THR A 392 -19.45 -2.13 8.05
C THR A 392 -19.19 -3.15 6.94
N SER A 393 -18.38 -4.18 7.20
CA SER A 393 -18.03 -5.20 6.21
C SER A 393 -17.42 -6.44 6.86
N ILE A 394 -17.49 -7.57 6.15
CA ILE A 394 -16.97 -8.88 6.53
C ILE A 394 -15.89 -9.29 5.51
N VAL A 395 -14.69 -9.56 5.99
CA VAL A 395 -13.55 -9.97 5.16
C VAL A 395 -13.17 -11.40 5.51
N LEU A 396 -12.82 -12.18 4.47
CA LEU A 396 -12.35 -13.54 4.60
C LEU A 396 -10.92 -13.66 4.09
N LYS A 397 -10.02 -14.18 4.92
CA LYS A 397 -8.66 -14.58 4.53
C LYS A 397 -8.53 -16.10 4.69
N GLN A 398 -8.45 -16.81 3.58
CA GLN A 398 -8.35 -18.28 3.53
C GLN A 398 -6.90 -18.76 3.55
N ASN A 399 -6.71 -20.06 3.80
CA ASN A 399 -5.39 -20.74 3.75
C ASN A 399 -4.36 -20.14 4.72
N VAL A 400 -4.82 -19.71 5.89
CA VAL A 400 -3.97 -19.23 6.98
C VAL A 400 -3.51 -20.43 7.80
N THR A 401 -2.29 -20.35 8.34
CA THR A 401 -1.75 -21.34 9.28
C THR A 401 -1.82 -20.77 10.69
N MET A 402 -2.49 -21.48 11.60
CA MET A 402 -2.53 -21.12 13.02
C MET A 402 -1.41 -21.86 13.76
N LEU A 403 -0.58 -21.12 14.48
CA LEU A 403 0.44 -21.67 15.37
C LEU A 403 -0.02 -21.45 16.80
N ASP A 404 -0.27 -22.53 17.52
CA ASP A 404 -0.55 -22.52 18.95
C ASP A 404 0.74 -22.83 19.71
N ILE A 405 1.16 -21.91 20.58
CA ILE A 405 2.43 -21.96 21.31
C ILE A 405 2.11 -22.00 22.81
N VAL A 406 2.19 -23.19 23.39
CA VAL A 406 1.92 -23.40 24.81
C VAL A 406 3.24 -23.45 25.57
N SER A 407 3.42 -22.57 26.55
CA SER A 407 4.60 -22.59 27.42
C SER A 407 4.24 -22.24 28.85
N THR A 408 4.62 -23.13 29.78
CA THR A 408 4.49 -22.91 31.22
C THR A 408 5.45 -21.82 31.76
N ARG A 409 6.38 -21.32 30.93
CA ARG A 409 7.32 -20.24 31.29
C ARG A 409 6.83 -18.84 30.92
N MET A 410 5.65 -18.69 30.33
CA MET A 410 5.08 -17.37 30.01
C MET A 410 4.76 -16.57 31.27
N LEU A 411 4.42 -17.25 32.37
CA LEU A 411 4.04 -16.64 33.64
C LEU A 411 5.25 -16.04 34.37
N GLY A 412 5.23 -14.71 34.56
CA GLY A 412 6.19 -13.99 35.39
C GLY A 412 7.59 -13.78 34.78
N GLN A 413 7.86 -14.26 33.56
CA GLN A 413 9.10 -13.98 32.85
C GLN A 413 8.90 -12.92 31.75
N PHE A 414 9.65 -11.83 31.86
CA PHE A 414 9.80 -10.88 30.76
C PHE A 414 10.59 -11.52 29.61
N GLY A 415 10.18 -11.27 28.36
CA GLY A 415 10.96 -11.62 27.17
C GLY A 415 10.53 -12.87 26.40
N PHE A 416 9.57 -13.68 26.87
CA PHE A 416 9.08 -14.84 26.10
C PHE A 416 8.50 -14.40 24.74
N LEU A 417 7.54 -13.47 24.73
CA LEU A 417 6.95 -12.95 23.49
C LEU A 417 8.00 -12.29 22.61
N ALA A 418 8.96 -11.56 23.18
CA ALA A 418 10.07 -10.97 22.41
C ALA A 418 10.90 -12.05 21.70
N LYS A 419 11.16 -13.18 22.35
CA LYS A 419 11.90 -14.28 21.74
C LYS A 419 11.12 -14.98 20.62
N VAL A 420 9.80 -15.15 20.81
CA VAL A 420 8.91 -15.69 19.78
C VAL A 420 8.93 -14.80 18.53
N PHE A 421 8.69 -13.49 18.68
CA PHE A 421 8.67 -12.56 17.54
C PHE A 421 10.04 -12.36 16.89
N SER A 422 11.14 -12.38 17.65
CA SER A 422 12.50 -12.40 17.09
C SER A 422 12.74 -13.62 16.21
N THR A 423 12.17 -14.78 16.54
CA THR A 423 12.31 -15.98 15.71
C THR A 423 11.55 -15.85 14.38
N PHE A 424 10.37 -15.21 14.40
CA PHE A 424 9.63 -14.91 13.16
C PHE A 424 10.37 -13.90 12.28
N GLU A 425 10.96 -12.87 12.89
CA GLU A 425 11.79 -11.87 12.22
C GLU A 425 13.01 -12.51 11.54
N ASP A 426 13.77 -13.34 12.27
CA ASP A 426 14.94 -14.05 11.74
C ASP A 426 14.61 -14.94 10.52
N LEU A 427 13.37 -15.43 10.45
CA LEU A 427 12.87 -16.27 9.35
C LEU A 427 12.13 -15.47 8.26
N GLY A 428 11.95 -14.16 8.42
CA GLY A 428 11.20 -13.32 7.49
C GLY A 428 9.70 -13.66 7.42
N ILE A 429 9.11 -14.16 8.50
CA ILE A 429 7.70 -14.56 8.57
C ILE A 429 6.87 -13.41 9.17
N SER A 430 5.88 -12.94 8.42
CA SER A 430 4.89 -11.98 8.91
C SER A 430 3.76 -12.69 9.65
N VAL A 431 3.38 -12.18 10.82
CA VAL A 431 2.25 -12.69 11.62
C VAL A 431 1.04 -11.78 11.42
N ASP A 432 -0.14 -12.36 11.16
CA ASP A 432 -1.37 -11.60 10.91
C ASP A 432 -2.13 -11.23 12.18
N VAL A 433 -2.41 -12.25 13.02
CA VAL A 433 -3.28 -12.12 14.20
C VAL A 433 -2.63 -12.85 15.37
N VAL A 434 -2.75 -12.27 16.56
CA VAL A 434 -2.21 -12.82 17.80
C VAL A 434 -3.32 -12.86 18.84
N ALA A 435 -3.38 -13.94 19.60
CA ALA A 435 -4.16 -14.07 20.83
C ALA A 435 -3.27 -14.72 21.88
N THR A 436 -3.48 -14.34 23.14
CA THR A 436 -2.70 -14.86 24.28
C THR A 436 -3.66 -15.28 25.38
N SER A 437 -3.44 -16.45 25.95
CA SER A 437 -4.01 -16.87 27.23
C SER A 437 -2.91 -16.95 28.29
N GLU A 438 -3.26 -16.72 29.54
CA GLU A 438 -2.43 -17.10 30.68
C GLU A 438 -3.08 -18.33 31.32
N GLU A 439 -2.44 -19.51 31.22
CA GLU A 439 -2.87 -20.69 31.96
C GLU A 439 -2.11 -20.79 33.28
N LEU A 440 -2.82 -20.64 34.41
CA LEU A 440 -2.34 -20.98 35.75
C LEU A 440 -2.66 -22.45 35.99
N ASP A 441 -1.67 -23.34 35.92
CA ASP A 441 -1.79 -24.65 36.57
C ASP A 441 -0.44 -25.18 37.07
N HIS A 442 -0.49 -25.77 38.26
CA HIS A 442 0.64 -26.15 39.06
C HIS A 442 1.48 -27.29 38.44
N VAL A 443 2.80 -27.07 38.46
CA VAL A 443 3.93 -28.00 38.57
C VAL A 443 3.58 -29.49 38.38
N VAL A 444 4.21 -30.14 37.40
CA VAL A 444 5.14 -31.26 37.62
C VAL A 444 5.96 -31.54 36.35
N GLU A 445 7.26 -31.38 36.52
CA GLU A 445 8.41 -32.05 35.88
C GLU A 445 8.70 -31.86 34.37
N GLU A 446 9.62 -30.91 34.12
CA GLU A 446 10.89 -31.21 33.42
C GLU A 446 10.82 -31.91 32.03
N LEU A 447 9.84 -31.61 31.17
CA LEU A 447 9.75 -32.21 29.84
C LEU A 447 9.73 -31.20 28.67
N LYS A 448 10.91 -30.58 28.50
CA LYS A 448 11.68 -30.40 27.25
C LYS A 448 11.03 -29.74 26.02
N LYS A 449 11.40 -28.55 25.55
CA LYS A 449 12.26 -27.45 26.01
C LYS A 449 11.68 -26.19 25.35
N ILE A 450 11.23 -25.24 26.18
CA ILE A 450 10.76 -23.87 25.91
C ILE A 450 9.28 -23.68 25.49
N ALA A 451 8.70 -24.45 24.56
CA ALA A 451 7.24 -24.42 24.29
C ALA A 451 6.79 -25.69 23.53
N VAL A 452 5.52 -26.09 23.67
CA VAL A 452 4.85 -27.02 22.76
C VAL A 452 4.25 -26.19 21.63
N VAL A 453 4.57 -26.53 20.38
CA VAL A 453 4.05 -25.82 19.20
C VAL A 453 3.13 -26.75 18.42
N ASN A 454 1.86 -26.40 18.33
CA ASN A 454 0.88 -27.09 17.50
C ASN A 454 0.65 -26.27 16.23
N LEU A 455 0.83 -26.91 15.07
CA LEU A 455 0.63 -26.28 13.77
C LEU A 455 -0.68 -26.77 13.16
N LEU A 456 -1.61 -25.85 12.99
CA LEU A 456 -2.94 -26.10 12.44
C LEU A 456 -3.07 -25.39 11.10
N GLN A 457 -2.89 -26.15 10.02
CA GLN A 457 -3.09 -25.69 8.64
C GLN A 457 -4.57 -25.63 8.28
N HIS A 458 -4.87 -25.04 7.13
CA HIS A 458 -6.22 -24.96 6.58
C HIS A 458 -7.21 -24.25 7.51
N ARG A 459 -6.82 -23.04 7.91
CA ARG A 459 -7.64 -22.13 8.72
C ARG A 459 -7.97 -20.87 7.95
N SER A 460 -9.12 -20.30 8.28
CA SER A 460 -9.59 -19.05 7.72
C SER A 460 -9.78 -18.02 8.81
N ILE A 461 -9.38 -16.77 8.52
CA ILE A 461 -9.69 -15.62 9.35
C ILE A 461 -10.94 -14.94 8.78
N ILE A 462 -11.97 -14.79 9.60
CA ILE A 462 -13.14 -13.93 9.33
C ILE A 462 -12.96 -12.66 10.15
N SER A 463 -12.76 -11.54 9.47
CA SER A 463 -12.60 -10.23 10.10
C SER A 463 -13.88 -9.42 9.93
N LEU A 464 -14.39 -8.94 11.06
CA LEU A 464 -15.59 -8.13 11.18
C LEU A 464 -15.16 -6.68 11.38
N ILE A 465 -15.37 -5.87 10.35
CA ILE A 465 -15.08 -4.43 10.41
C ILE A 465 -16.37 -3.71 10.77
N GLY A 466 -16.39 -2.96 11.87
CA GLY A 466 -17.60 -2.33 12.38
C GLY A 466 -17.34 -1.34 13.50
N ASN A 467 -18.43 -0.87 14.10
CA ASN A 467 -18.38 0.07 15.21
C ASN A 467 -18.08 -0.66 16.52
N VAL A 468 -16.83 -0.59 16.99
CA VAL A 468 -16.43 -1.29 18.23
C VAL A 468 -17.15 -0.78 19.48
N GLN A 469 -17.77 0.41 19.44
CA GLN A 469 -18.62 0.87 20.55
C GLN A 469 -19.86 -0.03 20.74
N ARG A 470 -20.21 -0.82 19.72
CA ARG A 470 -21.28 -1.82 19.73
C ARG A 470 -20.73 -3.25 19.71
N SER A 471 -19.50 -3.47 20.18
CA SER A 471 -18.82 -4.77 20.14
C SER A 471 -19.63 -5.90 20.80
N SER A 472 -20.28 -5.64 21.95
CA SER A 472 -21.12 -6.64 22.63
C SER A 472 -22.25 -7.14 21.74
N LEU A 473 -22.99 -6.22 21.10
CA LEU A 473 -24.07 -6.55 20.17
C LEU A 473 -23.56 -7.33 18.96
N ILE A 474 -22.42 -6.90 18.38
CA ILE A 474 -21.80 -7.58 17.25
C ILE A 474 -21.43 -9.02 17.64
N LEU A 475 -20.73 -9.20 18.75
CA LEU A 475 -20.27 -10.52 19.22
C LEU A 475 -21.42 -11.45 19.56
N GLU A 476 -22.46 -10.96 20.25
CA GLU A 476 -23.65 -11.75 20.57
C GLU A 476 -24.28 -12.31 19.28
N LYS A 477 -24.54 -11.43 18.31
CA LYS A 477 -25.16 -11.79 17.03
C LYS A 477 -24.30 -12.77 16.24
N VAL A 478 -22.99 -12.52 16.18
CA VAL A 478 -22.01 -13.41 15.54
C VAL A 478 -22.06 -14.81 16.16
N PHE A 479 -21.89 -14.92 17.48
CA PHE A 479 -21.83 -16.23 18.12
C PHE A 479 -23.17 -16.97 18.09
N ASN A 480 -24.30 -16.25 18.08
CA ASN A 480 -25.60 -16.87 17.87
C ASN A 480 -25.71 -17.50 16.47
N VAL A 481 -25.28 -16.77 15.42
CA VAL A 481 -25.24 -17.29 14.05
C VAL A 481 -24.32 -18.50 13.94
N LEU A 482 -23.08 -18.41 14.45
CA LEU A 482 -22.10 -19.48 14.38
C LEU A 482 -22.55 -20.74 15.15
N ARG A 483 -23.12 -20.57 16.35
CA ARG A 483 -23.74 -21.66 17.12
C ARG A 483 -24.84 -22.36 16.34
N THR A 484 -25.73 -21.59 15.70
CA THR A 484 -26.83 -22.14 14.88
C THR A 484 -26.32 -22.92 13.67
N LYS A 485 -25.14 -22.58 13.15
CA LYS A 485 -24.47 -23.31 12.06
C LYS A 485 -23.56 -24.45 12.54
N GLY A 486 -23.43 -24.66 13.85
CA GLY A 486 -22.55 -25.67 14.43
C GLY A 486 -21.07 -25.39 14.20
N VAL A 487 -20.69 -24.12 14.07
CA VAL A 487 -19.31 -23.68 13.81
C VAL A 487 -18.61 -23.36 15.14
N ASN A 488 -17.43 -23.93 15.32
CA ASN A 488 -16.59 -23.67 16.49
C ASN A 488 -15.48 -22.67 16.13
N VAL A 489 -15.50 -21.50 16.77
CA VAL A 489 -14.40 -20.53 16.65
C VAL A 489 -13.21 -21.04 17.44
N GLN A 490 -12.05 -21.10 16.78
CA GLN A 490 -10.81 -21.63 17.36
C GLN A 490 -9.96 -20.56 18.03
N MET A 491 -10.05 -19.33 17.52
CA MET A 491 -9.33 -18.19 18.07
C MET A 491 -10.14 -16.92 17.82
N ILE A 492 -10.12 -16.01 18.80
CA ILE A 492 -10.73 -14.68 18.73
C ILE A 492 -9.61 -13.68 19.00
N SER A 493 -9.53 -12.62 18.21
CA SER A 493 -8.63 -11.51 18.47
C SER A 493 -9.35 -10.20 18.21
N GLN A 494 -9.41 -9.38 19.25
CA GLN A 494 -9.86 -8.00 19.20
C GLN A 494 -8.75 -7.17 19.85
N GLY A 495 -7.97 -6.48 19.02
CA GLY A 495 -6.86 -5.67 19.47
C GLY A 495 -7.27 -4.28 19.95
N ALA A 496 -6.29 -3.37 19.99
CA ALA A 496 -6.53 -1.94 20.22
C ALA A 496 -7.19 -1.22 19.02
N SER A 497 -7.29 -1.89 17.87
CA SER A 497 -8.02 -1.39 16.70
C SER A 497 -9.46 -1.10 17.09
N LYS A 498 -9.93 0.11 16.77
CA LYS A 498 -11.26 0.55 17.18
C LYS A 498 -12.36 0.08 16.23
N VAL A 499 -12.03 -0.79 15.28
CA VAL A 499 -12.96 -1.15 14.20
C VAL A 499 -12.93 -2.62 13.80
N ASN A 500 -12.03 -3.46 14.33
CA ASN A 500 -11.84 -4.83 13.85
C ASN A 500 -11.97 -5.89 14.96
N ILE A 501 -12.69 -6.97 14.65
CA ILE A 501 -12.76 -8.22 15.43
C ILE A 501 -12.46 -9.37 14.48
N SER A 502 -11.44 -10.18 14.76
CA SER A 502 -11.04 -11.31 13.92
C SER A 502 -11.32 -12.65 14.60
N LEU A 503 -11.86 -13.59 13.82
CA LEU A 503 -12.25 -14.93 14.26
C LEU A 503 -11.55 -15.96 13.37
N VAL A 504 -11.02 -17.03 13.96
CA VAL A 504 -10.41 -18.14 13.21
C VAL A 504 -11.36 -19.34 13.20
N VAL A 505 -11.66 -19.84 12.00
CA VAL A 505 -12.50 -21.02 11.74
C VAL A 505 -11.79 -21.99 10.80
N ASN A 506 -12.35 -23.17 10.56
CA ASN A 506 -11.83 -24.07 9.53
C ASN A 506 -12.12 -23.53 8.12
N ASP A 507 -11.25 -23.85 7.15
CA ASP A 507 -11.43 -23.39 5.76
C ASP A 507 -12.73 -23.89 5.10
N ASP A 508 -13.13 -25.12 5.40
CA ASP A 508 -14.30 -25.79 4.80
C ASP A 508 -15.64 -25.18 5.22
N GLU A 509 -15.68 -24.47 6.35
CA GLU A 509 -16.88 -23.79 6.85
C GLU A 509 -16.86 -22.27 6.64
N ALA A 510 -15.73 -21.70 6.22
CA ALA A 510 -15.51 -20.25 6.26
C ALA A 510 -16.47 -19.45 5.38
N GLU A 511 -16.66 -19.83 4.10
CA GLU A 511 -17.61 -19.14 3.21
C GLU A 511 -19.06 -19.25 3.71
N ARG A 512 -19.43 -20.41 4.28
CA ARG A 512 -20.76 -20.63 4.86
C ARG A 512 -20.98 -19.68 6.04
N CYS A 513 -19.95 -19.44 6.84
CA CYS A 513 -20.00 -18.46 7.92
C CYS A 513 -20.18 -17.04 7.40
N VAL A 514 -19.40 -16.63 6.39
CA VAL A 514 -19.53 -15.30 5.77
C VAL A 514 -20.94 -15.07 5.25
N LYS A 515 -21.50 -16.01 4.49
CA LYS A 515 -22.89 -15.94 3.96
C LYS A 515 -23.92 -15.79 5.09
N ALA A 516 -23.79 -16.59 6.15
CA ALA A 516 -24.73 -16.56 7.27
C ALA A 516 -24.63 -15.27 8.11
N LEU A 517 -23.40 -14.78 8.31
CA LEU A 517 -23.16 -13.51 9.00
C LEU A 517 -23.66 -12.34 8.15
N HIS A 518 -23.39 -12.33 6.84
CA HIS A 518 -23.85 -11.30 5.94
C HIS A 518 -25.39 -11.18 5.96
N PHE A 519 -26.08 -12.32 5.81
CA PHE A 519 -27.54 -12.36 5.89
C PHE A 519 -28.05 -11.76 7.21
N SER A 520 -27.44 -12.16 8.33
CA SER A 520 -27.83 -11.68 9.66
C SER A 520 -27.60 -10.17 9.84
N PHE A 521 -26.49 -9.62 9.36
CA PHE A 521 -26.13 -8.22 9.60
C PHE A 521 -26.72 -7.24 8.59
N PHE A 522 -26.87 -7.63 7.32
CA PHE A 522 -27.21 -6.71 6.25
C PHE A 522 -28.59 -6.98 5.62
N GLU A 523 -29.15 -8.20 5.77
CA GLU A 523 -30.39 -8.58 5.06
C GLU A 523 -31.59 -8.79 6.00
N SER A 524 -31.38 -9.16 7.27
CA SER A 524 -32.48 -9.61 8.13
C SER A 524 -33.38 -8.52 8.71
N GLY A 525 -33.15 -7.23 8.43
CA GLY A 525 -34.00 -6.11 8.90
C GLY A 525 -34.05 -5.88 10.43
N ASP A 526 -33.49 -6.80 11.22
CA ASP A 526 -33.53 -6.85 12.69
C ASP A 526 -32.63 -5.81 13.39
N LEU A 527 -32.00 -4.89 12.66
CA LEU A 527 -31.29 -3.75 13.28
C LEU A 527 -32.22 -2.54 13.49
N SER A 528 -33.53 -2.73 13.36
CA SER A 528 -34.55 -1.70 13.56
C SER A 528 -34.76 -1.38 15.05
N GLU A 529 -34.20 -0.25 15.47
CA GLU A 529 -34.70 0.72 16.47
C GLU A 529 -35.01 0.30 17.92
N THR A 530 -35.25 -0.97 18.26
CA THR A 530 -35.68 -1.35 19.62
C THR A 530 -34.57 -1.51 20.66
N ASP A 531 -33.30 -1.62 20.25
CA ASP A 531 -32.16 -1.70 21.19
C ASP A 531 -31.42 -0.35 21.38
N LEU A 532 -31.91 0.72 20.75
CA LEU A 532 -31.23 2.03 20.76
C LEU A 532 -31.51 2.87 22.01
N ASP A 533 -32.40 2.45 22.90
CA ASP A 533 -32.91 3.28 24.01
C ASP A 533 -32.55 2.81 25.43
N ASP A 534 -31.73 1.75 25.58
CA ASP A 534 -31.25 1.36 26.91
C ASP A 534 -30.01 2.17 27.31
N GLY A 535 -30.29 3.35 27.86
CA GLY A 535 -29.35 4.17 28.60
C GLY A 535 -28.80 3.46 29.83
N PHE A 536 -27.85 2.55 29.65
CA PHE A 536 -26.95 2.12 30.72
C PHE A 536 -25.65 2.90 30.65
N GLY A 537 -25.68 4.08 31.29
CA GLY A 537 -24.46 4.78 31.68
C GLY A 537 -23.57 3.85 32.51
N ASN A 538 -22.33 3.69 32.05
CA ASN A 538 -21.29 2.97 32.78
C ASN A 538 -21.30 3.32 34.27
N GLY A 539 -21.34 2.28 35.10
CA GLY A 539 -21.46 2.36 36.55
C GLY A 539 -20.50 3.38 37.16
N LYS A 540 -21.08 4.37 37.83
CA LYS A 540 -20.38 5.11 38.87
C LYS A 540 -19.98 4.10 39.94
N VAL A 541 -18.69 3.90 40.10
CA VAL A 541 -18.10 3.24 41.27
C VAL A 541 -18.56 4.01 42.51
N SER A 542 -19.48 3.43 43.28
CA SER A 542 -19.80 3.92 44.62
C SER A 542 -18.60 3.67 45.51
N ALA A 543 -17.92 4.75 45.91
CA ALA A 543 -16.86 4.71 46.89
C ALA A 543 -17.40 4.10 48.20
N PHE A 544 -16.90 2.91 48.56
CA PHE A 544 -17.08 2.36 49.89
C PHE A 544 -16.36 3.27 50.89
N LYS A 545 -17.14 3.97 51.73
CA LYS A 545 -16.62 4.60 52.94
C LYS A 545 -16.27 3.49 53.93
N VAL A 546 -14.99 3.39 54.25
CA VAL A 546 -14.51 2.74 55.45
C VAL A 546 -14.89 3.65 56.62
N GLU A 547 -15.86 3.24 57.44
CA GLU A 547 -16.06 3.84 58.76
C GLU A 547 -15.17 3.12 59.77
N SER A 548 -14.20 3.87 60.27
CA SER A 548 -13.44 3.55 61.45
C SER A 548 -14.31 3.76 62.69
N ARG A 549 -14.53 2.68 63.45
CA ARG A 549 -14.53 2.68 64.92
C ARG A 549 -14.39 1.27 65.47
#